data_AF-A0A7C3F1T5-F1
#
_entry.id   AF-A0A7C3F1T5-F1
#
_cell.length_a   1.000
_cell.length_b   1.000
_cell.length_c   1.000
_cell.angle_alpha   90.00
_cell.angle_beta   90.00
_cell.angle_gamma   90.00
#
_symmetry.space_group_name_H-M   'P 1'
#
loop_
_entity.id
_entity.type
_entity.pdbx_description
1 polymer ?
#
loop_
_entity_poly.entity_id
_entity_poly.type
_entity_poly.pdbx_seq_one_letter_code
_entity_poly.pdbx_strand_id
1 'polypeptide(L)' 'MAEAEMYPEWTAEEWTRAWTIHVGKAYRCQKCSTIIMVTKGGVGTLEPICCGQPMVRVEQPDTLADE' A
#
# COMPACT_ATOMS: atom_id res chain seq x y z
N MET A 1 -10.67 32.93 -16.83
CA MET A 1 -10.55 31.71 -17.64
C MET A 1 -9.64 30.79 -16.86
N ALA A 2 -10.21 29.79 -16.17
CA ALA A 2 -9.43 28.85 -15.38
C ALA A 2 -9.04 27.68 -16.28
N GLU A 3 -7.74 27.52 -16.53
CA GLU A 3 -7.17 26.32 -17.13
C GLU A 3 -7.52 25.13 -16.23
N ALA A 4 -8.45 24.29 -16.70
CA ALA A 4 -8.65 22.98 -16.13
C ALA A 4 -7.38 22.18 -16.41
N GLU A 5 -6.58 21.94 -15.37
CA GLU A 5 -5.41 21.09 -15.41
C GLU A 5 -5.81 19.73 -16.00
N MET A 6 -5.40 19.48 -17.24
CA MET A 6 -5.58 18.20 -17.92
C MET A 6 -4.65 17.18 -17.26
N TYR A 7 -5.13 16.51 -16.22
CA TYR A 7 -4.52 15.25 -15.80
C TYR A 7 -4.75 14.25 -16.93
N PRO A 8 -3.70 13.62 -17.49
CA PRO A 8 -3.90 12.60 -18.51
C PRO A 8 -4.78 11.50 -17.93
N GLU A 9 -5.87 11.15 -18.62
CA GLU A 9 -6.72 10.03 -18.24
C GLU A 9 -5.93 8.72 -18.41
N TRP A 10 -5.27 8.30 -17.34
CA TRP A 10 -4.59 7.03 -17.27
C TRP A 10 -5.59 5.88 -17.41
N THR A 11 -5.29 4.92 -18.29
CA THR A 11 -6.09 3.70 -18.44
C THR A 11 -5.90 2.76 -17.24
N ALA A 12 -6.86 1.87 -17.00
CA ALA A 12 -6.79 0.90 -15.89
C ALA A 12 -5.55 -0.02 -15.98
N GLU A 13 -5.08 -0.35 -17.19
CA GLU A 13 -3.88 -1.16 -17.39
C GLU A 13 -2.61 -0.40 -17.01
N GLU A 14 -2.52 0.88 -17.36
CA GLU A 14 -1.38 1.72 -16.99
C GLU A 14 -1.32 1.95 -15.48
N TRP A 15 -2.47 2.18 -14.83
CA TRP A 15 -2.57 2.21 -13.38
C TRP A 15 -2.07 0.91 -12.74
N THR A 16 -2.42 -0.23 -13.31
CA THR A 16 -2.03 -1.54 -12.79
C THR A 16 -0.52 -1.79 -12.95
N ARG A 17 0.09 -1.33 -14.06
CA ARG A 17 1.54 -1.46 -14.28
C ARG A 17 2.39 -0.55 -13.40
N ALA A 18 1.89 0.64 -13.08
CA ALA A 18 2.57 1.57 -12.18
C ALA A 18 2.40 1.21 -10.69
N TRP A 19 1.62 0.17 -10.38
CA TRP A 19 1.19 -0.17 -9.03
C TRP A 19 2.32 -0.79 -8.20
N THR A 20 2.82 -0.05 -7.21
CA THR A 20 3.91 -0.47 -6.31
C THR A 20 3.46 -0.76 -4.86
N ILE A 21 2.30 -0.23 -4.44
CA ILE A 21 1.72 -0.44 -3.10
C ILE A 21 0.63 -1.50 -3.17
N HIS A 22 0.91 -2.75 -2.85
CA HIS A 22 -0.06 -3.85 -3.02
C HIS A 22 -1.03 -3.99 -1.83
N VAL A 23 -2.30 -4.27 -2.15
CA VAL A 23 -3.35 -4.63 -1.19
C VAL A 23 -2.99 -5.93 -0.46
N GLY A 24 -3.43 -6.07 0.79
CA GLY A 24 -3.20 -7.27 1.61
C GLY A 24 -1.86 -7.25 2.36
N LYS A 25 -0.91 -6.40 1.97
CA LYS A 25 0.31 -6.20 2.77
C LYS A 25 -0.04 -5.64 4.14
N ALA A 26 0.45 -6.30 5.20
CA ALA A 26 0.28 -5.87 6.58
C ALA A 26 1.59 -5.32 7.18
N TYR A 27 1.45 -4.36 8.09
CA TYR A 27 2.56 -3.72 8.79
C TYR A 27 2.26 -3.67 10.29
N ARG A 28 3.29 -3.92 11.12
CA ARG A 28 3.20 -3.92 12.57
C ARG A 28 4.14 -2.88 13.18
N CYS A 29 3.64 -2.11 14.14
CA CYS A 29 4.48 -1.23 14.96
C CYS A 29 5.18 -2.07 16.03
N GLN A 30 6.51 -1.97 16.12
CA GLN A 30 7.27 -2.70 17.14
C GLN A 30 7.14 -2.10 18.55
N LYS A 31 6.62 -0.87 18.69
CA LYS A 31 6.46 -0.20 19.98
C LYS A 31 5.11 -0.45 20.65
N CYS A 32 4.00 -0.18 19.94
CA CYS A 32 2.64 -0.31 20.48
C CYS A 32 1.91 -1.58 20.01
N SER A 33 2.53 -2.39 19.15
CA SER A 33 1.93 -3.58 18.55
C SER A 33 0.70 -3.36 17.65
N THR A 34 0.36 -2.11 17.29
CA THR A 34 -0.67 -1.82 16.28
C THR A 34 -0.33 -2.49 14.95
N ILE A 35 -1.35 -3.10 14.33
CA ILE A 35 -1.27 -3.72 13.00
C ILE A 35 -2.20 -2.96 12.06
N ILE A 36 -1.71 -2.69 10.84
CA ILE A 36 -2.50 -2.12 9.75
C ILE A 36 -2.35 -3.00 8.51
N MET A 37 -3.35 -2.95 7.62
CA MET A 37 -3.35 -3.65 6.34
C MET A 37 -3.70 -2.67 5.22
N VAL A 38 -3.04 -2.82 4.08
CA VAL A 38 -3.36 -2.06 2.87
C VAL A 38 -4.67 -2.58 2.28
N THR A 39 -5.71 -1.75 2.29
CA THR A 39 -7.03 -2.06 1.70
C THR A 39 -7.21 -1.49 0.29
N LYS A 40 -6.43 -0.45 -0.03
CA LYS A 40 -6.36 0.16 -1.35
C LYS A 40 -4.91 0.35 -1.71
N GLY A 41 -4.52 -0.17 -2.87
CA GLY A 41 -3.19 0.05 -3.36
C GLY A 41 -3.07 1.29 -4.23
N GLY A 42 -1.85 1.60 -4.65
CA GLY A 42 -1.55 2.74 -5.51
C GLY A 42 -0.09 2.77 -5.94
N VAL A 43 0.32 3.91 -6.47
CA VAL A 43 1.66 4.17 -6.96
C VAL A 43 2.52 4.85 -5.89
N GLY A 44 3.83 4.65 -5.93
CA GLY A 44 4.80 5.23 -4.98
C GLY A 44 5.25 4.29 -3.86
N THR A 45 5.90 4.84 -2.84
CA THR A 45 6.45 4.06 -1.72
C THR A 45 5.52 4.18 -0.51
N LEU A 46 5.13 3.05 0.09
CA LEU A 46 4.38 3.02 1.34
C LEU A 46 5.32 2.72 2.51
N GLU A 47 5.57 3.73 3.35
CA GLU A 47 6.35 3.63 4.59
C GLU A 47 5.50 4.12 5.77
N PRO A 48 4.63 3.27 6.34
CA PRO A 48 3.75 3.70 7.41
C PRO A 48 4.54 3.95 8.68
N ILE A 49 4.25 5.07 9.36
CA ILE A 49 4.91 5.49 10.59
C ILE A 49 3.94 5.37 11.75
N CYS A 50 4.38 4.71 12.82
CA CYS A 50 3.64 4.62 14.07
C CYS A 50 4.59 4.80 15.25
N CYS A 51 4.18 5.56 16.28
CA CYS A 51 5.02 5.90 17.42
C CYS A 51 6.37 6.57 17.06
N GLY A 52 6.41 7.32 15.95
CA GLY A 52 7.61 8.03 15.48
C GLY A 52 8.67 7.15 14.82
N GLN A 53 8.36 5.90 14.48
CA GLN A 53 9.26 5.00 13.76
C GLN A 53 8.55 4.30 12.58
N PRO A 54 9.30 3.93 11.52
CA PRO A 54 8.77 3.11 10.44
C PRO A 54 8.22 1.78 10.98
N MET A 55 7.05 1.36 10.50
CA MET A 55 6.48 0.06 10.83
C MET A 55 7.16 -1.05 10.02
N VAL A 56 7.20 -2.25 10.59
CA VAL A 56 7.83 -3.42 9.95
C VAL A 56 6.77 -4.23 9.21
N ARG A 57 7.08 -4.65 7.99
CA ARG A 57 6.18 -5.52 7.20
C ARG A 57 6.01 -6.86 7.92
N VAL A 58 4.77 -7.31 8.04
CA VAL A 58 4.45 -8.65 8.54
C VAL A 58 4.60 -9.62 7.38
N GLU A 59 5.58 -10.52 7.46
CA GLU A 59 5.71 -11.65 6.55
C GLU A 59 4.86 -12.78 7.12
N GLN A 60 3.57 -12.81 6.76
CA GLN A 60 2.79 -14.02 6.97
C GLN A 60 2.85 -14.81 5.66
N PRO A 61 3.18 -16.11 5.69
CA PRO A 61 3.15 -16.94 4.50
C PRO A 61 1.70 -17.06 4.04
N ASP A 62 1.38 -16.52 2.88
CA ASP A 62 0.09 -16.65 2.19
C ASP A 62 -0.21 -18.11 1.76
N THR A 63 0.40 -19.12 2.39
CA THR A 63 -0.03 -20.50 2.24
C THR A 63 -1.24 -20.69 3.14
N LEU A 64 -2.43 -20.43 2.58
CA LEU A 64 -3.56 -21.29 2.88
C LEU A 64 -3.08 -22.69 2.50
N ALA A 65 -2.76 -23.52 3.49
CA ALA A 65 -2.61 -24.94 3.21
C ALA A 65 -3.99 -25.39 2.70
N ASP A 66 -4.08 -25.64 1.40
CA ASP A 66 -5.22 -26.30 0.80
C ASP A 66 -5.35 -27.68 1.49
N GLU A 67 -6.27 -27.81 2.44
CA GLU A 67 -6.78 -29.09 2.96
C GLU A 67 -8.09 -29.46 2.24
#